data_AF-A0A7C5GM55-F1
#
_entry.id   AF-A0A7C5GM55-F1
#
_cell.length_a   1.000
_cell.length_b   1.000
_cell.length_c   1.000
_cell.angle_alpha   90.00
_cell.angle_beta   90.00
_cell.angle_gamma   90.00
#
_symmetry.space_group_name_H-M   'P 1'
#
loop_
_entity.id
_entity.type
_entity.pdbx_description
1 polymer ?
#
loop_
_entity_poly.entity_id
_entity_poly.type
_entity_poly.pdbx_seq_one_letter_code
_entity_poly.pdbx_strand_id
1 'polypeptide(L)'
;MSANVERIALEAVSELIIKARGSCVTFTPKRIARLAGLDTKPVTLSVVKYVLERLRSKGLIDIWDSKRRTRYIVTKESPLWKMIRNRKAKAPLADIALIIR
;
A
#
# COMPACT_ATOMS: atom_id res chain seq x y z
N MET A 1 3.30 16.09 11.06
CA MET A 1 4.25 15.87 9.94
C MET A 1 4.09 14.50 9.27
N SER A 2 3.76 13.42 10.00
CA SER A 2 3.58 12.05 9.46
C SER A 2 2.41 11.85 8.48
N ALA A 3 1.34 12.63 8.60
CA ALA A 3 0.14 12.50 7.76
C ALA A 3 0.41 12.56 6.25
N ASN A 4 1.46 13.27 5.82
CA ASN A 4 1.82 13.33 4.40
C ASN A 4 2.48 12.03 3.91
N VAL A 5 3.35 11.42 4.72
CA VAL A 5 4.03 10.16 4.39
C VAL A 5 3.02 9.02 4.28
N GLU A 6 2.05 8.97 5.19
CA GLU A 6 1.03 7.92 5.19
C GLU A 6 0.17 7.96 3.92
N ARG A 7 -0.31 9.15 3.55
CA ARG A 7 -1.07 9.38 2.33
C ARG A 7 -0.27 9.01 1.08
N ILE A 8 0.98 9.49 0.99
CA ILE A 8 1.88 9.23 -0.15
C ILE A 8 2.17 7.72 -0.29
N ALA A 9 2.35 7.00 0.81
CA ALA A 9 2.55 5.54 0.78
C ALA A 9 1.30 4.80 0.26
N LEU A 10 0.12 5.24 0.66
CA LEU A 10 -1.16 4.67 0.23
C LEU A 10 -1.43 4.91 -1.27
N GLU A 11 -1.10 6.11 -1.75
CA GLU A 11 -1.12 6.47 -3.16
C GLU A 11 -0.22 5.54 -3.98
N ALA A 12 1.01 5.31 -3.51
CA ALA A 12 1.95 4.42 -4.17
C ALA A 12 1.47 2.96 -4.21
N VAL A 13 0.86 2.43 -3.14
CA VAL A 13 0.23 1.10 -3.17
C VAL A 13 -0.89 1.05 -4.21
N SER A 14 -1.72 2.10 -4.26
CA SER A 14 -2.84 2.18 -5.19
C SER A 14 -2.37 2.22 -6.65
N GLU A 15 -1.33 3.00 -6.93
CA GLU A 15 -0.70 3.05 -8.24
C GLU A 15 -0.12 1.69 -8.65
N LEU A 16 0.50 0.97 -7.72
CA LEU A 16 1.00 -0.39 -7.94
C LEU A 16 -0.12 -1.35 -8.38
N ILE A 17 -1.27 -1.27 -7.71
CA ILE A 17 -2.47 -2.04 -8.04
C ILE A 17 -3.01 -1.65 -9.42
N ILE A 18 -3.11 -0.35 -9.73
CA ILE A 18 -3.61 0.16 -11.03
C ILE A 18 -2.72 -0.28 -12.19
N LYS A 19 -1.39 -0.25 -12.01
CA LYS A 19 -0.41 -0.61 -13.05
C LYS A 19 -0.18 -2.11 -13.18
N ALA A 20 -0.73 -2.93 -12.28
CA ALA A 20 -0.58 -4.38 -12.34
C ALA A 20 -1.12 -4.95 -13.66
N ARG A 21 -0.38 -5.86 -14.30
CA ARG A 21 -0.88 -6.59 -15.47
C ARG A 21 -1.46 -7.96 -15.12
N GLY A 22 -1.12 -8.50 -13.96
CA GLY A 22 -1.57 -9.81 -13.46
C GLY A 22 -2.66 -9.73 -12.40
N SER A 23 -2.89 -10.85 -11.70
CA SER A 23 -3.90 -11.00 -10.65
C SER A 23 -3.40 -10.62 -9.25
N CYS A 24 -2.12 -10.30 -9.08
CA CYS A 24 -1.58 -9.87 -7.80
C CYS A 24 -0.36 -8.95 -7.95
N VAL A 25 -0.04 -8.24 -6.88
CA VAL A 25 1.22 -7.49 -6.73
C VAL A 25 1.84 -7.76 -5.37
N THR A 26 3.17 -7.91 -5.36
CA THR A 26 3.94 -8.04 -4.12
C THR A 26 4.88 -6.86 -3.92
N PHE A 27 5.07 -6.42 -2.68
CA PHE A 27 5.92 -5.26 -2.39
C PHE A 27 6.51 -5.30 -0.98
N THR A 28 7.51 -4.45 -0.76
CA THR A 28 8.16 -4.24 0.54
C THR A 28 8.03 -2.77 0.92
N PRO A 29 8.19 -2.39 2.21
CA PRO A 29 8.16 -0.99 2.61
C PRO A 29 9.14 -0.12 1.82
N LYS A 30 10.36 -0.63 1.55
CA LYS A 30 11.36 0.07 0.72
C LYS A 30 10.90 0.28 -0.72
N ARG A 31 10.18 -0.70 -1.31
CA ARG A 31 9.64 -0.55 -2.67
C ARG A 31 8.56 0.55 -2.71
N ILE A 32 7.67 0.57 -1.72
CA ILE A 32 6.62 1.59 -1.62
C ILE A 32 7.25 2.97 -1.43
N ALA A 33 8.19 3.14 -0.50
CA ALA A 33 8.87 4.40 -0.29
C ALA A 33 9.52 4.94 -1.59
N ARG A 34 10.25 4.08 -2.32
CA ARG A 34 10.88 4.46 -3.60
C ARG A 34 9.87 4.83 -4.68
N LEU A 35 8.78 4.08 -4.80
CA LEU A 35 7.72 4.37 -5.76
C LEU A 35 7.06 5.73 -5.46
N ALA A 36 6.93 6.03 -4.16
CA ALA A 36 6.31 7.26 -3.68
C ALA A 36 7.26 8.48 -3.65
N GLY A 37 8.49 8.35 -4.18
CA GLY A 37 9.48 9.43 -4.17
C GLY A 37 10.04 9.79 -2.78
N LEU A 38 9.83 8.93 -1.78
CA LEU A 38 10.29 9.14 -0.41
C LEU A 38 11.73 8.64 -0.23
N ASP A 39 12.40 9.16 0.80
CA ASP A 39 13.69 8.64 1.22
C ASP A 39 13.55 7.23 1.84
N THR A 40 14.68 6.55 2.04
CA THR A 40 14.69 5.18 2.61
C THR A 40 15.35 5.11 3.97
N LYS A 41 15.38 6.23 4.73
CA LYS A 41 15.85 6.25 6.10
C LYS A 41 14.92 5.42 7.00
N PRO A 42 15.43 4.87 8.11
CA PRO A 42 14.63 4.02 9.00
C PRO A 42 13.31 4.64 9.45
N VAL A 43 13.27 5.94 9.76
CA VAL A 43 12.06 6.65 10.19
C VAL A 43 10.97 6.60 9.10
N THR A 44 11.32 6.92 7.85
CA THR A 44 10.40 6.89 6.71
C THR A 44 9.89 5.48 6.44
N LEU A 45 10.77 4.48 6.48
CA LEU A 45 10.39 3.08 6.31
C LEU A 45 9.49 2.55 7.43
N SER A 46 9.68 3.03 8.67
CA SER A 46 8.81 2.69 9.81
C SER A 46 7.40 3.24 9.62
N VAL A 47 7.25 4.48 9.14
CA VAL A 47 5.92 5.06 8.83
C VAL A 47 5.26 4.32 7.67
N VAL A 48 6.00 4.00 6.61
CA VAL A 48 5.46 3.20 5.50
C VAL A 48 5.02 1.82 5.99
N LYS A 49 5.85 1.15 6.80
CA LYS A 49 5.50 -0.15 7.39
C LYS A 49 4.24 -0.05 8.26
N TYR A 50 4.11 1.00 9.06
CA TYR A 50 2.92 1.26 9.87
C TYR A 50 1.65 1.31 9.01
N VAL A 51 1.67 2.01 7.87
CA VAL A 51 0.53 2.02 6.92
C VAL A 51 0.22 0.62 6.41
N LEU A 52 1.24 -0.13 5.98
CA LEU A 52 1.04 -1.47 5.44
C LEU A 52 0.48 -2.43 6.49
N GLU A 53 0.94 -2.35 7.74
CA GLU A 53 0.38 -3.15 8.83
C GLU A 53 -1.07 -2.77 9.14
N ARG A 54 -1.45 -1.49 9.04
CA ARG A 54 -2.86 -1.07 9.20
C ARG A 54 -3.76 -1.56 8.08
N LEU A 55 -3.27 -1.58 6.84
CA LEU A 55 -3.99 -2.20 5.74
C LEU A 55 -4.15 -3.71 5.98
N ARG A 56 -3.08 -4.36 6.45
CA ARG A 56 -3.08 -5.80 6.73
C ARG A 56 -4.05 -6.14 7.86
N SER A 57 -4.04 -5.38 8.96
CA SER A 57 -4.96 -5.61 10.10
C SER A 57 -6.43 -5.44 9.71
N LYS A 58 -6.71 -4.75 8.59
CA LYS A 58 -8.05 -4.55 8.02
C LYS A 58 -8.38 -5.56 6.91
N GLY A 59 -7.53 -6.56 6.67
CA GLY A 59 -7.74 -7.59 5.63
C GLY A 59 -7.64 -7.07 4.20
N LEU A 60 -7.00 -5.91 4.01
CA LEU A 60 -6.87 -5.27 2.70
C LEU A 60 -5.64 -5.76 1.93
N ILE A 61 -4.60 -6.18 2.64
CA ILE A 61 -3.37 -6.76 2.09
C ILE A 61 -2.94 -7.91 3.00
N ASP A 62 -2.08 -8.80 2.51
CA ASP A 62 -1.56 -9.94 3.27
C ASP A 62 -0.03 -10.01 3.25
N ILE A 63 0.54 -10.94 4.03
CA ILE A 63 1.96 -11.30 3.97
C ILE A 63 2.14 -12.45 2.98
N TRP A 64 3.02 -12.30 2.01
CA TRP A 64 3.36 -13.33 1.03
C TRP A 64 4.40 -14.33 1.56
N ASP A 65 5.49 -13.81 2.13
CA ASP A 65 6.58 -14.61 2.71
C ASP A 65 7.32 -13.73 3.73
N SER A 66 7.71 -14.33 4.86
CA SER A 66 8.33 -13.65 6.01
C SER A 66 9.71 -14.18 6.38
N LYS A 67 10.29 -15.16 5.66
CA LYS A 67 11.52 -15.85 6.11
C LYS A 67 12.74 -14.96 6.38
N ARG A 68 12.92 -13.88 5.62
CA ARG A 68 14.05 -12.94 5.80
C ARG A 68 13.65 -11.48 5.70
N ARG A 69 12.56 -11.19 4.99
CA ARG A 69 12.07 -9.85 4.74
C ARG A 69 10.57 -9.89 4.55
N THR A 70 9.83 -9.14 5.36
CA THR A 70 8.39 -9.02 5.20
C THR A 70 8.05 -8.51 3.80
N ARG A 71 7.41 -9.37 3.02
CA ARG A 71 6.85 -9.03 1.72
C ARG A 71 5.33 -9.07 1.84
N TYR A 72 4.70 -7.97 1.46
CA TYR A 72 3.24 -7.87 1.41
C TYR A 72 2.75 -8.27 0.02
N ILE A 73 1.49 -8.68 -0.05
CA ILE A 73 0.77 -9.00 -1.29
C ILE A 73 -0.63 -8.39 -1.27
N VAL A 74 -1.08 -7.98 -2.46
CA VAL A 74 -2.49 -7.70 -2.74
C VAL A 74 -2.88 -8.48 -3.98
N THR A 75 -3.95 -9.26 -3.90
CA THR A 75 -4.51 -10.02 -5.02
C THR A 75 -5.80 -9.40 -5.52
N LYS A 76 -6.28 -9.82 -6.69
CA LYS A 76 -7.53 -9.35 -7.30
C LYS A 76 -8.78 -9.62 -6.45
N GLU A 77 -8.68 -10.59 -5.54
CA GLU A 77 -9.74 -10.98 -4.61
C GLU A 77 -9.86 -10.01 -3.43
N SER A 78 -8.79 -9.27 -3.10
CA SER A 78 -8.77 -8.31 -2.00
C SER A 78 -9.84 -7.21 -2.17
N PRO A 79 -10.53 -6.80 -1.10
CA PRO A 79 -11.41 -5.64 -1.13
C PRO A 79 -10.71 -4.38 -1.64
N LEU A 80 -9.46 -4.16 -1.25
CA LEU A 80 -8.66 -3.00 -1.68
C LEU A 80 -8.46 -3.00 -3.20
N TRP A 81 -8.13 -4.15 -3.77
CA TRP A 81 -7.94 -4.27 -5.21
C TRP A 81 -9.22 -3.95 -5.97
N LYS A 82 -10.34 -4.54 -5.54
CA LYS A 82 -11.65 -4.31 -6.15
C LYS A 82 -12.05 -2.84 -6.07
N MET A 83 -11.89 -2.20 -4.90
CA MET A 83 -12.16 -0.78 -4.73
C MET A 83 -11.35 0.09 -5.70
N ILE A 84 -10.06 -0.20 -5.86
CA ILE A 84 -9.17 0.59 -6.72
C ILE A 84 -9.45 0.34 -8.21
N ARG A 85 -9.68 -0.92 -8.62
CA ARG A 85 -9.89 -1.28 -10.03
C ARG A 85 -11.30 -0.99 -10.55
N ASN A 86 -12.32 -1.06 -9.68
CA ASN A 86 -13.70 -0.74 -10.07
C ASN A 86 -13.91 0.77 -10.22
N ARG A 87 -13.16 1.59 -9.48
CA ARG A 87 -13.09 3.03 -9.67
C ARG A 87 -12.13 3.35 -10.82
N LYS A 88 -12.60 3.35 -12.07
CA LYS A 88 -11.79 3.82 -13.22
C LYS A 88 -11.22 5.21 -12.91
N ALA A 89 -9.89 5.27 -12.73
CA ALA A 89 -8.99 6.43 -12.65
C ALA A 89 -9.45 7.67 -11.82
N LYS A 90 -8.70 7.96 -10.75
CA LYS A 90 -8.76 9.18 -9.90
C LYS A 90 -10.06 9.35 -9.08
N ALA A 91 -10.20 8.55 -8.01
CA ALA A 91 -11.06 8.95 -6.88
C ALA A 91 -10.20 9.60 -5.77
N PRO A 92 -10.72 10.59 -5.02
CA PRO A 92 -9.99 11.18 -3.91
C PRO A 92 -9.66 10.10 -2.88
N LEU A 93 -8.38 9.97 -2.50
CA LEU A 93 -7.91 9.03 -1.47
C LEU A 93 -8.47 9.30 -0.07
N ALA A 94 -9.36 10.28 0.07
CA ALA A 94 -10.10 10.59 1.28
C ALA A 94 -10.88 9.37 1.81
N ASP A 95 -11.44 8.53 0.93
CA ASP A 95 -12.21 7.35 1.36
C ASP A 95 -11.32 6.25 1.96
N ILE A 96 -10.11 6.06 1.42
CA ILE A 96 -9.19 5.05 1.95
C ILE A 96 -8.48 5.59 3.21
N ALA A 97 -8.22 6.89 3.27
CA ALA A 97 -7.73 7.55 4.48
C ALA A 97 -8.75 7.48 5.65
N LEU A 98 -10.05 7.50 5.38
CA LEU A 98 -11.10 7.21 6.37
C LEU A 98 -11.07 5.75 6.82
N ILE A 99 -10.79 4.81 5.90
CA ILE A 99 -10.59 3.40 6.25
C ILE A 99 -9.35 3.21 7.11
N ILE A 100 -8.39 4.14 7.15
CA ILE A 100 -7.21 4.12 8.03
C ILE A 100 -7.33 5.20 9.12
N ARG A 101 -8.50 5.78 9.39
CA ARG A 101 -8.71 6.45 10.67
C ARG A 101 -9.04 5.41 11.74
#